data_AF-A0A381F399-F1
#
_entry.id   AF-A0A381F399-F1
#
_cell.length_a   1.000
_cell.length_b   1.000
_cell.length_c   1.000
_cell.angle_alpha   90.00
_cell.angle_beta   90.00
_cell.angle_gamma   90.00
#
_symmetry.space_group_name_H-M   'P 1'
#
loop_
_entity.id
_entity.type
_entity.pdbx_description
1 polymer ?
#
loop_
_entity_poly.entity_id
_entity_poly.type
_entity_poly.pdbx_seq_one_letter_code
_entity_poly.pdbx_strand_id
1 'polypeptide(L)'
;MAKNQNGYVEINKYIDTKPMFGNWEVDVIVVAISFLAIGVIVANDFLTISIFIALGLIAGTYYNKAKQSRVKGFFFHLLYMLGLKQPKTLPPSYMRYFLGA
;
A
#
# COMPACT_ATOMS: atom_id res chain seq x y z
N MET A 1 8.78 -17.77 -25.75
CA MET A 1 8.12 -16.46 -25.99
C MET A 1 8.44 -16.04 -27.41
N ALA A 2 7.44 -15.65 -28.21
CA ALA A 2 7.68 -15.20 -29.57
C ALA A 2 8.52 -13.91 -29.55
N LYS A 3 9.62 -13.90 -30.30
CA LYS A 3 10.47 -12.71 -30.48
C LYS A 3 9.91 -11.90 -31.65
N ASN A 4 9.87 -10.58 -31.51
CA ASN A 4 9.57 -9.66 -32.60
C ASN A 4 10.68 -9.77 -33.69
N GLN A 5 10.41 -9.30 -34.91
CA GLN A 5 11.37 -9.15 -36.01
C GLN A 5 12.69 -8.45 -35.58
N ASN A 6 12.64 -7.60 -34.57
CA ASN A 6 13.79 -6.89 -33.99
C ASN A 6 14.51 -7.65 -32.85
N GLY A 7 14.15 -8.91 -32.58
CA GLY A 7 14.77 -9.74 -31.54
C GLY A 7 14.31 -9.47 -30.10
N TYR A 8 13.44 -8.48 -29.88
CA TYR A 8 12.86 -8.17 -28.58
C TYR A 8 11.75 -9.16 -28.19
N VAL A 9 11.65 -9.43 -26.89
CA VAL A 9 10.53 -10.17 -26.30
C VAL A 9 9.44 -9.16 -25.98
N GLU A 10 8.27 -9.30 -26.59
CA GLU A 10 7.10 -8.49 -26.23
C GLU A 10 6.60 -8.94 -24.86
N ILE A 11 6.88 -8.13 -23.85
CA ILE A 11 6.35 -8.30 -22.50
C ILE A 11 5.02 -7.55 -22.44
N ASN A 12 3.95 -8.25 -22.05
CA ASN A 12 2.64 -7.65 -21.90
C ASN A 12 2.71 -6.51 -20.86
N LYS A 13 2.13 -5.35 -21.15
CA LYS A 13 2.09 -4.21 -20.19
C LYS A 13 1.46 -4.58 -18.84
N TYR A 14 0.62 -5.62 -18.80
CA TYR A 14 -0.16 -6.03 -17.65
C TYR A 14 0.48 -7.14 -16.78
N ILE A 15 1.77 -7.49 -16.96
CA ILE A 15 2.37 -8.53 -16.08
C ILE A 15 2.47 -8.07 -14.63
N ASP A 16 2.70 -6.77 -14.42
CA ASP A 16 2.91 -6.19 -13.09
C ASP A 16 1.64 -5.58 -12.48
N THR A 17 0.52 -5.63 -13.20
CA THR A 17 -0.76 -5.17 -12.64
C THR A 17 -1.26 -6.16 -11.62
N LYS A 18 -1.43 -5.69 -10.38
CA LYS A 18 -2.06 -6.47 -9.32
C LYS A 18 -3.49 -6.82 -9.71
N PRO A 19 -4.04 -7.94 -9.19
CA PRO A 19 -5.43 -8.28 -9.43
C PRO A 19 -6.34 -7.17 -8.90
N MET A 20 -7.24 -6.69 -9.76
CA MET A 20 -8.22 -5.65 -9.46
C MET A 20 -9.62 -6.18 -9.70
N PHE A 21 -10.59 -5.67 -8.96
CA PHE A 21 -12.01 -5.90 -9.20
C PHE A 21 -12.71 -4.54 -9.24
N GLY A 22 -13.29 -4.23 -10.40
CA GLY A 22 -13.63 -2.85 -10.76
C GLY A 22 -12.39 -1.95 -10.68
N ASN A 23 -12.48 -0.86 -9.92
CA ASN A 23 -11.39 0.10 -9.72
C ASN A 23 -10.59 -0.14 -8.43
N TRP A 24 -10.87 -1.23 -7.71
CA TRP A 24 -10.25 -1.51 -6.41
C TRP A 24 -9.30 -2.70 -6.52
N GLU A 25 -8.15 -2.61 -5.87
CA GLU A 25 -7.27 -3.78 -5.73
C GLU A 25 -7.96 -4.85 -4.86
N VAL A 26 -7.74 -6.13 -5.18
CA VAL A 26 -8.43 -7.25 -4.50
C VAL A 26 -8.19 -7.23 -2.99
N ASP A 27 -7.01 -6.84 -2.53
CA ASP A 27 -6.72 -6.77 -1.10
C ASP A 27 -7.52 -5.68 -0.37
N VAL A 28 -7.85 -4.56 -1.04
CA VAL A 28 -8.73 -3.51 -0.50
C VAL A 28 -10.16 -4.03 -0.39
N ILE A 29 -10.60 -4.84 -1.36
CA ILE A 29 -11.94 -5.44 -1.35
C ILE A 29 -12.08 -6.48 -0.24
N VAL A 30 -11.04 -7.28 0.00
CA VAL A 30 -11.03 -8.24 1.11
C VAL A 30 -11.28 -7.53 2.45
N VAL A 31 -10.72 -6.33 2.66
CA VAL A 31 -11.02 -5.52 3.84
C VAL A 31 -12.51 -5.18 3.90
N ALA A 32 -13.09 -4.65 2.82
CA ALA A 32 -14.51 -4.31 2.82
C ALA A 32 -15.43 -5.53 3.05
N ILE A 33 -15.11 -6.68 2.43
CA ILE A 33 -15.86 -7.93 2.59
C ILE A 33 -15.73 -8.48 4.01
N SER A 34 -14.56 -8.36 4.66
CA SER A 34 -14.39 -8.81 6.04
C SER A 34 -15.33 -8.09 7.01
N PHE A 35 -15.52 -6.78 6.83
CA PHE A 35 -16.47 -6.00 7.62
C PHE A 35 -17.92 -6.38 7.32
N LEU A 36 -18.26 -6.66 6.06
CA LEU A 36 -19.58 -7.18 5.70
C LEU A 36 -19.84 -8.55 6.36
N ALA A 37 -18.86 -9.46 6.30
CA ALA A 37 -18.98 -10.78 6.91
C ALA A 37 -19.17 -10.70 8.43
N ILE A 38 -18.42 -9.83 9.11
CA ILE A 38 -18.59 -9.54 10.54
C ILE A 38 -19.98 -8.96 10.79
N GLY A 39 -20.41 -8.00 9.97
CA GLY A 39 -21.73 -7.39 10.08
C GLY A 39 -22.86 -8.41 10.00
N VAL A 40 -22.79 -9.36 9.06
CA VAL A 40 -23.81 -10.41 8.91
C VAL A 40 -23.80 -11.40 10.09
N ILE A 41 -22.64 -11.71 10.67
CA ILE A 41 -22.54 -12.66 11.79
C ILE A 41 -22.99 -12.03 13.12
N VAL A 42 -22.67 -10.75 13.33
CA VAL A 42 -22.86 -10.06 14.63
C VAL A 42 -24.20 -9.31 14.71
N ALA A 43 -24.72 -8.83 13.58
CA ALA A 43 -25.92 -8.02 13.59
C ALA A 43 -27.20 -8.86 13.61
N ASN A 44 -28.12 -8.52 14.51
CA ASN A 44 -29.48 -9.03 14.51
C ASN A 44 -30.46 -8.16 13.71
N ASP A 45 -30.07 -6.89 13.44
CA ASP A 45 -30.92 -5.90 12.80
C ASP A 45 -30.27 -5.32 11.54
N PHE A 46 -31.11 -4.94 10.56
CA PHE A 46 -30.67 -4.31 9.30
C PHE A 46 -29.85 -3.03 9.51
N LEU A 47 -30.17 -2.26 10.57
CA LEU A 47 -29.46 -1.04 10.91
C LEU A 47 -27.99 -1.32 11.26
N THR A 48 -27.74 -2.37 12.03
CA THR A 48 -26.39 -2.76 12.47
C THR A 48 -25.58 -3.32 11.29
N ILE A 49 -26.20 -4.09 10.39
CA ILE A 49 -25.56 -4.54 9.14
C ILE A 49 -25.11 -3.32 8.31
N SER A 50 -25.98 -2.32 8.16
CA SER A 50 -25.68 -1.11 7.38
C SER A 50 -24.50 -0.32 7.96
N ILE A 51 -24.38 -0.24 9.28
CA ILE A 51 -23.23 0.38 9.97
C ILE A 51 -21.93 -0.37 9.65
N PHE A 52 -21.93 -1.71 9.70
CA PHE A 52 -20.75 -2.50 9.36
C PHE A 52 -20.34 -2.36 7.91
N ILE A 53 -21.30 -2.28 6.98
CA ILE A 53 -21.01 -2.03 5.56
C ILE A 53 -20.37 -0.64 5.38
N ALA A 54 -20.92 0.40 6.02
CA ALA A 54 -20.36 1.74 5.96
C ALA A 54 -18.92 1.78 6.53
N LEU A 55 -18.69 1.12 7.67
CA LEU A 55 -17.36 0.98 8.25
C LEU A 55 -16.39 0.22 7.34
N GLY A 56 -16.84 -0.84 6.68
CA GLY A 56 -16.03 -1.59 5.72
C GLY A 56 -15.59 -0.76 4.52
N LEU A 57 -16.48 0.07 3.97
CA LEU A 57 -16.16 0.99 2.88
C LEU A 57 -15.18 2.07 3.33
N ILE A 58 -15.40 2.68 4.50
CA ILE A 58 -14.49 3.66 5.07
C ILE A 58 -13.11 3.02 5.31
N ALA A 59 -13.05 1.87 5.97
CA ALA A 59 -11.82 1.14 6.23
C ALA A 59 -11.08 0.79 4.93
N GLY A 60 -11.78 0.31 3.91
CA GLY A 60 -11.20 0.04 2.59
C GLY A 60 -10.60 1.28 1.93
N THR A 61 -11.32 2.42 1.92
CA THR A 61 -10.80 3.66 1.35
C THR A 61 -9.57 4.19 2.09
N TYR A 62 -9.56 4.14 3.42
CA TYR A 62 -8.40 4.54 4.23
C TYR A 62 -7.23 3.57 4.07
N TYR A 63 -7.48 2.26 4.03
CA TYR A 63 -6.46 1.25 3.77
C TYR A 63 -5.80 1.48 2.40
N ASN A 64 -6.59 1.73 1.36
CA ASN A 64 -6.07 2.05 0.03
C ASN A 64 -5.24 3.35 0.04
N LYS A 65 -5.74 4.42 0.67
CA LYS A 65 -4.98 5.66 0.84
C LYS A 65 -3.66 5.44 1.60
N ALA A 66 -3.67 4.69 2.69
CA ALA A 66 -2.48 4.40 3.49
C ALA A 66 -1.46 3.54 2.73
N LYS A 67 -1.95 2.64 1.87
CA LYS A 67 -1.12 1.81 0.99
C LYS A 67 -0.48 2.65 -0.12
N GLN A 68 -1.23 3.54 -0.74
CA GLN A 68 -0.75 4.44 -1.78
C GLN A 68 0.15 5.55 -1.24
N SER A 69 -0.05 5.99 0.01
CA SER A 69 0.76 7.03 0.65
C SER A 69 2.13 6.54 1.12
N ARG A 70 2.41 5.22 1.06
CA ARG A 70 3.76 4.71 1.36
C ARG A 70 4.73 5.12 0.26
N VAL A 71 5.35 6.29 0.44
CA VAL A 71 6.60 6.62 -0.24
C VAL A 71 7.65 5.62 0.22
N LYS A 72 8.15 4.81 -0.71
CA LYS A 72 9.15 3.76 -0.43
C LYS A 72 10.35 4.40 0.26
N GLY A 73 10.61 4.02 1.51
CA GLY A 73 11.73 4.55 2.30
C GLY A 73 11.40 5.72 3.22
N PHE A 74 10.19 6.28 3.23
CA PHE A 74 9.85 7.43 4.09
C PHE A 74 9.97 7.13 5.59
N PHE A 75 9.57 5.93 6.02
CA PHE A 75 9.77 5.51 7.42
C PHE A 75 11.26 5.41 7.79
N PHE A 76 12.09 4.90 6.88
CA PHE A 76 13.54 4.88 7.06
C PHE A 76 14.14 6.28 7.06
N HIS A 77 13.58 7.21 6.28
CA HIS A 77 13.96 8.60 6.28
C HIS A 77 13.62 9.29 7.62
N LEU A 78 12.45 9.03 8.20
CA LEU A 78 12.09 9.49 9.55
C LEU A 78 13.06 8.96 10.61
N LEU A 79 13.37 7.66 10.58
CA LEU A 79 14.35 7.04 11.48
C LEU A 79 15.75 7.65 11.33
N TYR A 80 16.15 7.96 10.10
CA TYR A 80 17.41 8.64 9.80
C TYR A 80 17.42 10.07 10.34
N MET A 81 16.36 10.84 10.11
CA MET A 81 16.23 12.22 10.61
C MET A 81 16.27 12.29 12.13
N LEU A 82 15.59 11.37 12.81
CA LEU A 82 15.58 11.24 14.27
C LEU A 82 16.88 10.65 14.85
N GLY A 83 17.83 10.23 14.00
CA GLY A 83 19.11 9.66 14.43
C GLY A 83 19.02 8.24 15.01
N LEU A 84 17.84 7.61 14.99
CA LEU A 84 17.59 6.27 15.54
C LEU A 84 18.20 5.15 14.68
N LYS A 85 18.37 5.40 13.38
CA LYS A 85 19.01 4.45 12.46
C LYS A 85 19.85 5.20 11.44
N GLN A 86 21.17 5.12 11.58
CA GLN A 86 22.12 5.70 10.64
C GLN A 86 22.63 4.61 9.69
N PRO A 87 22.36 4.70 8.37
CA PRO A 87 22.90 3.76 7.41
C PRO A 87 24.40 4.03 7.20
N LYS A 88 25.20 2.97 7.05
CA LYS A 88 26.68 3.05 6.94
C LYS A 88 27.20 3.88 5.77
N THR A 89 26.36 4.09 4.75
CA THR A 89 26.71 4.76 3.50
C THR A 89 26.36 6.25 3.48
N LEU A 90 25.61 6.76 4.46
CA LEU A 90 25.21 8.17 4.53
C LEU A 90 25.84 8.85 5.74
N PRO A 91 26.16 10.15 5.65
CA PRO A 91 26.66 10.90 6.78
C PRO A 91 25.65 10.88 7.94
N PRO A 92 26.12 10.93 9.20
CA PRO A 92 25.23 11.02 10.36
C PRO A 92 24.28 12.22 10.27
N SER A 93 23.01 12.06 10.69
CA SER A 93 22.00 13.12 10.51
C SER A 93 22.32 14.43 11.24
N TYR A 94 23.13 14.37 12.30
CA TYR A 94 23.56 15.54 13.07
C TYR A 94 24.71 16.33 12.39
N MET A 95 25.34 15.77 11.35
CA MET A 95 26.51 16.37 10.70
C MET A 95 26.07 17.31 9.57
N ARG A 96 25.98 18.62 9.88
CA ARG A 96 25.50 19.66 8.93
C ARG A 96 26.58 20.25 8.03
N TYR A 97 27.84 20.09 8.40
CA TYR A 97 28.98 20.63 7.66
C TYR A 97 29.88 19.48 7.22
N PHE A 98 30.07 19.35 5.91
CA PHE A 98 31.02 18.41 5.33
C PHE A 98 32.39 19.09 5.30
N LEU A 99 33.24 18.76 6.28
CA LEU A 99 34.66 19.11 6.24
C LEU A 99 35.30 18.07 5.32
N GLY A 100 35.45 18.41 4.04
CA GLY A 100 36.06 17.52 3.05
C GLY A 100 37.43 17.01 3.54
N ALA A 101 37.68 15.72 3.30
CA ALA A 101 39.00 15.12 3.41
C ALA A 101 39.69 15.15 2.04
#